data_AF-C2JXL6-F1
#
_entry.id   AF-C2JXL6-F1
#
_cell.length_a   1.000
_cell.length_b   1.000
_cell.length_c   1.000
_cell.angle_alpha   90.00
_cell.angle_beta   90.00
_cell.angle_gamma   90.00
#
_symmetry.space_group_name_H-M   'P 1'
#
loop_
_entity.id
_entity.type
_entity.pdbx_description
1 polymer ?
#
loop_
_entity_poly.entity_id
_entity_poly.type
_entity_poly.pdbx_seq_one_letter_code
_entity_poly.pdbx_strand_id
1 'polypeptide(L)' 'MHAKIELKNLTLRKNESFQPEALLVEATDSSGHQVPLENFRMSGEVKPWIPGVYPIVISFTDPESNQQIENKALVTVIQ' A
#
# COMPACT_ATOMS: atom_id res chain seq x y z
N MET A 1 14.78 -10.09 -13.96
CA MET A 1 14.23 -9.93 -12.61
C MET A 1 13.34 -8.70 -12.64
N HIS A 2 12.16 -8.73 -12.02
CA HIS A 2 11.18 -7.64 -12.08
C HIS A 2 10.88 -7.17 -10.66
N ALA A 3 10.82 -5.85 -10.47
CA ALA A 3 10.37 -5.26 -9.24
C ALA A 3 8.90 -5.63 -8.97
N LYS A 4 8.54 -5.78 -7.69
CA LYS A 4 7.23 -6.29 -7.27
C LYS A 4 6.78 -5.60 -5.99
N ILE A 5 5.48 -5.36 -5.88
CA ILE A 5 4.82 -4.95 -4.64
C ILE A 5 3.57 -5.80 -4.41
N GLU A 6 3.52 -6.45 -3.25
CA GLU A 6 2.37 -7.19 -2.77
C GLU A 6 1.67 -6.42 -1.65
N LEU A 7 0.37 -6.24 -1.85
CA LEU A 7 -0.50 -5.60 -0.89
C LEU A 7 -1.61 -6.56 -0.46
N LYS A 8 -2.13 -6.33 0.74
CA LYS A 8 -3.34 -6.98 1.24
C LYS A 8 -4.43 -5.96 1.48
N ASN A 9 -5.67 -6.41 1.31
CA ASN A 9 -6.84 -5.63 1.71
C ASN A 9 -6.97 -5.64 3.24
N LEU A 10 -7.55 -4.57 3.78
CA LEU A 10 -7.73 -4.40 5.21
C LEU A 10 -9.20 -4.13 5.51
N THR A 11 -9.71 -4.73 6.58
CA THR A 11 -11.02 -4.38 7.14
C THR A 11 -10.80 -3.73 8.50
N LEU A 12 -11.38 -2.54 8.69
CA LEU A 12 -11.32 -1.75 9.90
C LEU A 12 -12.72 -1.61 10.48
N ARG A 13 -12.83 -1.63 11.81
CA ARG A 13 -14.06 -1.20 12.47
C ARG A 13 -14.12 0.32 12.52
N LYS A 14 -15.33 0.86 12.64
CA LYS A 14 -15.53 2.29 12.76
C LYS A 14 -14.71 2.85 13.92
N ASN A 15 -13.98 3.95 13.64
CA ASN A 15 -13.05 4.63 14.54
C ASN A 15 -11.73 3.88 14.83
N GLU A 16 -11.46 2.75 14.16
CA GLU A 16 -10.16 2.09 14.23
C GLU A 16 -9.10 2.91 13.49
N SER A 17 -7.88 2.97 14.03
CA SER A 17 -6.79 3.71 13.40
C SER A 17 -6.32 3.00 12.13
N PHE A 18 -6.31 3.72 11.00
CA PHE A 18 -5.72 3.22 9.77
C PHE A 18 -4.21 3.48 9.75
N GLN A 19 -3.43 2.42 9.53
CA GLN A 19 -1.99 2.48 9.26
C GLN A 19 -1.73 1.95 7.85
N PRO A 20 -1.21 2.77 6.93
CA PRO A 20 -0.97 2.34 5.55
C PRO A 20 0.01 1.17 5.42
N GLU A 21 0.97 1.04 6.34
CA GLU A 21 1.95 -0.04 6.39
C GLU A 21 1.28 -1.39 6.61
N ALA A 22 0.09 -1.41 7.23
CA ALA A 22 -0.71 -2.62 7.39
C ALA A 22 -1.22 -3.18 6.06
N LEU A 23 -1.14 -2.44 4.95
CA LEU A 23 -1.46 -2.92 3.61
C LEU A 23 -0.28 -3.62 2.94
N LEU A 24 0.96 -3.38 3.38
CA LEU A 24 2.14 -3.93 2.75
C LEU A 24 2.38 -5.37 3.21
N VAL A 25 2.54 -6.30 2.27
CA VAL A 25 2.96 -7.68 2.53
C VAL A 25 4.44 -7.81 2.24
N GLU A 26 4.84 -7.40 1.03
CA GLU A 26 6.21 -7.47 0.55
C GLU A 26 6.43 -6.43 -0.55
N ALA A 27 7.66 -5.94 -0.69
CA ALA A 27 8.08 -5.20 -1.86
C ALA A 27 9.57 -5.45 -2.11
N THR A 28 9.89 -5.77 -3.35
CA THR A 28 11.26 -6.01 -3.80
C THR A 28 11.54 -5.21 -5.06
N ASP A 29 12.74 -4.64 -5.17
CA ASP A 29 13.21 -3.99 -6.38
C ASP A 29 13.57 -5.03 -7.48
N SER A 30 14.03 -4.57 -8.63
CA SER A 30 14.42 -5.47 -9.73
C SER A 30 15.71 -6.25 -9.44
N SER A 31 16.49 -5.84 -8.44
CA SER A 31 17.66 -6.57 -7.93
C SER A 31 17.31 -7.65 -6.90
N GLY A 32 16.06 -7.65 -6.40
CA GLY A 32 15.59 -8.57 -5.37
C GLY A 32 15.86 -8.09 -3.94
N HIS A 33 16.25 -6.83 -3.74
CA HIS A 33 16.36 -6.24 -2.41
C HIS A 33 15.01 -5.74 -1.90
N GLN A 34 14.80 -5.81 -0.60
CA GLN A 34 13.61 -5.22 0.02
C GLN A 34 13.61 -3.70 -0.11
N VAL A 35 12.43 -3.15 -0.41
CA VAL A 35 12.24 -1.70 -0.53
C VAL A 35 11.88 -1.11 0.84
N PRO A 36 12.64 -0.11 1.34
CA PRO A 36 12.33 0.58 2.60
C PRO A 36 11.00 1.34 2.58
N LEU A 37 10.32 1.41 3.73
CA LEU A 37 9.01 2.07 3.87
C LEU A 37 9.00 3.56 3.47
N GLU A 38 10.11 4.26 3.68
CA GLU A 38 10.30 5.67 3.32
C GLU A 38 10.27 5.97 1.81
N ASN A 39 10.53 4.93 1.00
CA ASN A 39 10.55 5.04 -0.47
C ASN A 39 9.16 4.88 -1.09
N PHE A 40 8.17 4.43 -0.31
CA PHE A 40 6.81 4.35 -0.84
C PHE A 40 6.16 5.73 -0.91
N ARG A 41 5.27 5.86 -1.87
CA ARG A 41 4.31 6.95 -2.03
C ARG A 41 2.93 6.34 -1.98
N MET A 42 2.05 7.01 -1.26
CA MET A 42 0.71 6.53 -1.00
C MET A 42 -0.29 7.56 -1.48
N SER A 43 -1.29 7.10 -2.21
CA SER A 43 -2.36 7.91 -2.75
C SER A 43 -3.71 7.34 -2.35
N GLY A 44 -4.59 8.22 -1.92
CA GLY A 44 -5.91 7.90 -1.37
C GLY A 44 -6.05 8.32 0.10
N GLU A 45 -7.30 8.39 0.54
CA GLU A 45 -7.67 8.81 1.89
C GLU A 45 -8.66 7.78 2.45
N VAL A 46 -8.38 7.26 3.63
CA VAL A 46 -9.34 6.44 4.39
C VAL A 46 -10.00 7.35 5.42
N LYS A 47 -11.33 7.27 5.54
CA LYS A 47 -12.09 7.95 6.60
C LYS A 47 -12.62 6.91 7.59
N PRO A 48 -11.87 6.58 8.67
CA PRO A 48 -12.23 5.47 9.55
C PRO A 48 -13.54 5.65 10.32
N TRP A 49 -14.12 6.85 10.34
CA TRP A 49 -15.40 7.14 10.97
C TRP A 49 -16.60 6.98 10.01
N ILE A 50 -16.37 6.71 8.72
CA ILE A 50 -17.42 6.54 7.70
C ILE A 50 -17.29 5.12 7.12
N PRO A 51 -18.28 4.23 7.34
CA PRO A 51 -18.29 2.94 6.67
C PRO A 51 -18.26 3.07 5.15
N GLY A 52 -17.47 2.23 4.49
CA GLY A 52 -17.25 2.32 3.05
C GLY A 52 -16.00 1.57 2.59
N VAL A 53 -15.76 1.56 1.28
CA VAL A 53 -14.56 0.98 0.66
C VAL A 53 -13.69 2.10 0.12
N TYR A 54 -12.45 2.15 0.60
CA TYR A 54 -11.46 3.17 0.29
C TYR A 54 -10.31 2.52 -0.50
N PRO A 55 -10.14 2.84 -1.79
CA PRO A 55 -8.99 2.36 -2.56
C PRO A 55 -7.74 3.16 -2.17
N ILE A 56 -6.66 2.44 -1.89
CA ILE A 56 -5.34 3.01 -1.59
C ILE A 56 -4.36 2.48 -2.62
N VAL A 57 -3.64 3.38 -3.27
CA VAL A 57 -2.56 3.05 -4.20
C VAL A 57 -1.25 3.27 -3.49
N ILE A 58 -0.39 2.26 -3.51
CA ILE A 58 0.97 2.33 -2.99
C ILE A 58 1.91 2.12 -4.16
N SER A 59 2.90 3.00 -4.28
CA SER A 59 3.90 2.96 -5.34
C SER A 59 5.30 3.18 -4.78
N PHE A 60 6.32 2.67 -5.47
CA PHE A 60 7.72 3.03 -5.25
C PHE A 60 8.43 3.12 -6.60
N THR A 61 9.56 3.82 -6.65
CA THR A 61 10.41 3.86 -7.84
C THR A 61 11.55 2.86 -7.66
N ASP A 62 11.69 1.94 -8.59
CA ASP A 62 12.81 1.00 -8.62
C ASP A 62 14.12 1.76 -8.93
N PRO A 63 15.14 1.71 -8.05
CA PRO A 63 16.37 2.48 -8.21
C PRO A 63 17.18 2.10 -9.45
N GLU A 64 17.09 0.84 -9.91
CA GLU A 64 17.87 0.35 -11.04
C GLU A 64 17.25 0.74 -12.38
N SER A 65 15.93 0.54 -12.50
CA SER A 65 15.20 0.78 -13.75
C SER A 65 14.59 2.18 -13.86
N ASN A 66 14.54 2.94 -12.75
CA ASN A 66 13.78 4.17 -12.60
C ASN A 66 12.29 4.02 -12.94
N GLN A 67 11.77 2.79 -12.95
CA GLN A 67 10.37 2.52 -13.22
C GLN A 67 9.55 2.70 -11.93
N GLN A 68 8.42 3.39 -12.05
CA GLN A 68 7.43 3.40 -10.98
C GLN A 68 6.65 2.07 -10.99
N ILE A 69 6.65 1.41 -9.83
CA ILE A 69 5.91 0.20 -9.57
C ILE A 69 4.79 0.57 -8.61
N GLU A 70 3.56 0.18 -8.94
CA GLU A 70 2.40 0.48 -8.11
C GLU A 70 1.42 -0.67 -8.05
N ASN A 71 0.67 -0.73 -6.96
CA ASN A 71 -0.43 -1.66 -6.80
C ASN A 71 -1.51 -1.02 -5.90
N LYS A 72 -2.69 -1.62 -5.91
CA LYS A 72 -3.88 -1.11 -5.24
C LYS A 72 -4.36 -2.08 -4.19
N ALA A 73 -4.60 -1.56 -2.99
CA ALA A 73 -5.30 -2.25 -1.91
C ALA A 73 -6.65 -1.60 -1.63
N LEU A 74 -7.55 -2.37 -1.05
CA LEU A 74 -8.85 -1.89 -0.59
C LEU A 74 -8.90 -1.90 0.94
N VAL A 75 -9.30 -0.77 1.51
CA VAL A 75 -9.61 -0.65 2.93
C VAL A 75 -11.12 -0.56 3.10
N THR A 76 -11.71 -1.52 3.80
CA THR A 76 -13.15 -1.53 4.09
C THR A 76 -13.36 -1.11 5.54
N VAL A 77 -14.09 -0.02 5.75
CA VAL A 77 -14.55 0.40 7.07
C VAL A 77 -15.96 -0.16 7.27
N ILE A 78 -16.14 -0.96 8.31
CA ILE A 78 -17.43 -1.52 8.73
C ILE A 78 -17.90 -0.87 10.04
N GLN A 79 -19.19 -0.96 10.33
CA GLN A 79 -19.77 -0.45 11.57
C GLN A 79 -19.35 -1.27 12.80
#